data_AF-A0A6I9RXH0-F1
#
_entry.id   AF-A0A6I9RXH0-F1
#
_cell.length_a   1.000
_cell.length_b   1.000
_cell.length_c   1.000
_cell.angle_alpha   90.00
_cell.angle_beta   90.00
_cell.angle_gamma   90.00
#
_symmetry.space_group_name_H-M   'P 1'
#
loop_
_entity.id
_entity.type
_entity.pdbx_description
1 polymer ?
#
loop_
_entity_poly.entity_id
_entity_poly.type
_entity_poly.pdbx_seq_one_letter_code
_entity_poly.pdbx_strand_id
1 'polypeptide(L)'
;MGLISGMVMGTMVGIALMAGWSRMMRYRSTKRIAKAVDIKLLGSLNRDDLKKLCGDNYPEWISFPVFEQVKWLNKQLSKLWPFIADAATMVIKDSVEPLLEDYRPPGISSLKFTKLSLGNVAPKIEGIRVQSLKKGQITMDIDFRWGGDPSIILAVEALVASLPIQLKDLQVFTVVRVIFQLSEEIPCISAVVVALLAEPKPRIDYILKAVGGSLTAIPGLSDMIDDTVNSIVTDMLQWPHRIIVPLGGVDVDISELELKPQGKLTLTVMKANGLKNMEMIGKSDPYVVLYVRPMFKVKTKVIDNNLNPVWNETFELIAEDKETQSVIFEVFDEDNLAQDKRLGIAKLPLIDLEPDTNKEFDVRLLPSLDTLKIKDKKDRGTLTVMVMYHPFTKDEQLQALEQEKRTLEERRKMKEEGMIGSTMDALGGAASLVGSGVGMVGTGIEAGVGLVGSGIGAGAGLVGSGFGAVSSGLSKAGKFMGKTVTNQFSSARRNGSSSSAGQGEGNESR
;
A
#
# COMPACT_ATOMS: atom_id res chain seq x y z
N MET A 1 -45.13 -25.93 -78.50
CA MET A 1 -45.62 -25.05 -77.41
C MET A 1 -45.46 -25.66 -76.00
N GLY A 2 -45.51 -26.98 -75.80
CA GLY A 2 -45.45 -27.59 -74.45
C GLY A 2 -44.10 -27.50 -73.70
N LEU A 3 -42.96 -27.62 -74.39
CA LEU A 3 -41.63 -27.59 -73.75
C LEU A 3 -41.27 -26.22 -73.18
N ILE A 4 -41.58 -25.15 -73.91
CA ILE A 4 -41.30 -23.76 -73.48
C ILE A 4 -42.18 -23.40 -72.27
N SER A 5 -43.45 -23.82 -72.27
CA SER A 5 -44.36 -23.61 -71.13
C SER A 5 -43.90 -24.34 -69.87
N GLY A 6 -43.41 -25.59 -69.99
CA GLY A 6 -42.86 -26.35 -68.86
C GLY A 6 -41.60 -25.73 -68.25
N MET A 7 -40.68 -25.21 -69.08
CA MET A 7 -39.48 -24.50 -68.61
C MET A 7 -39.82 -23.18 -67.90
N VAL A 8 -40.78 -22.42 -68.40
CA VAL A 8 -41.22 -21.17 -67.77
C VAL A 8 -41.92 -21.45 -66.43
N MET A 9 -42.76 -22.49 -66.35
CA MET A 9 -43.41 -22.89 -65.11
C MET A 9 -42.39 -23.37 -64.05
N GLY A 10 -41.41 -24.20 -64.47
CA GLY A 10 -40.37 -24.72 -63.59
C GLY A 10 -39.46 -23.61 -63.03
N THR A 11 -39.10 -22.62 -63.85
CA THR A 11 -38.31 -21.47 -63.39
C THR A 11 -39.08 -20.58 -62.41
N MET A 12 -40.37 -20.33 -62.66
CA MET A 12 -41.21 -19.58 -61.71
C MET A 12 -41.38 -20.30 -60.37
N VAL A 13 -41.61 -21.62 -60.38
CA VAL A 13 -41.71 -22.42 -59.14
C VAL A 13 -40.36 -22.44 -58.40
N GLY A 14 -39.25 -22.59 -59.12
CA GLY A 14 -37.91 -22.53 -58.54
C GLY A 14 -37.60 -21.18 -57.88
N ILE A 15 -37.95 -20.06 -58.53
CA ILE A 15 -37.80 -18.72 -57.97
C ILE A 15 -38.69 -18.53 -56.74
N ALA A 16 -39.94 -18.99 -56.79
CA ALA A 16 -40.87 -18.90 -55.66
C ALA A 16 -40.37 -19.70 -54.43
N LEU A 17 -39.84 -20.91 -54.64
CA LEU A 17 -39.26 -21.72 -53.58
C LEU A 17 -38.00 -21.08 -53.00
N MET A 18 -37.11 -20.54 -53.84
CA MET A 18 -35.91 -19.83 -53.38
C MET A 18 -36.24 -18.54 -52.62
N ALA A 19 -37.24 -17.78 -53.06
CA ALA A 19 -37.73 -16.60 -52.37
C ALA A 19 -38.37 -16.96 -51.01
N GLY A 20 -39.18 -18.03 -50.98
CA GLY A 20 -39.78 -18.56 -49.75
C GLY A 20 -38.72 -19.03 -48.75
N TRP A 21 -37.72 -19.80 -49.21
CA TRP A 21 -36.61 -20.26 -48.39
C TRP A 21 -35.75 -19.10 -47.86
N SER A 22 -35.44 -18.12 -48.71
CA SER A 22 -34.69 -16.92 -48.33
C SER A 22 -35.44 -16.11 -47.26
N ARG A 23 -36.75 -15.91 -47.42
CA ARG A 23 -37.60 -15.22 -46.42
C ARG A 23 -37.63 -15.97 -45.10
N MET A 24 -37.79 -17.30 -45.14
CA MET A 24 -37.79 -18.15 -43.95
C MET A 24 -36.44 -18.13 -43.23
N MET A 25 -35.34 -18.18 -43.96
CA MET A 25 -33.98 -18.10 -43.40
C MET A 25 -33.70 -16.73 -42.78
N ARG A 26 -34.11 -15.63 -43.42
CA ARG A 26 -34.00 -14.28 -42.86
C ARG A 26 -34.83 -14.12 -41.58
N TYR A 27 -36.06 -14.64 -41.56
CA TYR A 27 -36.91 -14.63 -40.36
C TYR A 27 -36.31 -15.45 -39.21
N ARG A 28 -35.77 -16.64 -39.51
CA ARG A 28 -35.09 -17.47 -38.50
C ARG A 28 -33.81 -16.82 -37.99
N SER A 29 -33.04 -16.18 -38.87
CA SER A 29 -31.78 -15.50 -38.51
C SER A 29 -32.03 -14.30 -37.60
N THR A 30 -32.96 -13.41 -37.96
CA THR A 30 -33.33 -12.25 -37.15
C THR A 30 -33.83 -12.66 -35.76
N LYS A 31 -34.65 -13.72 -35.66
CA LYS A 31 -35.11 -14.25 -34.36
C LYS A 31 -33.98 -14.84 -33.51
N ARG A 32 -32.95 -15.44 -34.14
CA ARG A 32 -31.76 -15.94 -33.42
C ARG A 32 -30.88 -14.80 -32.94
N ILE A 33 -30.70 -13.77 -33.76
CA ILE A 33 -29.93 -12.58 -33.39
C ILE A 33 -30.61 -11.86 -32.22
N ALA A 34 -31.93 -11.66 -32.26
CA ALA A 34 -32.68 -11.06 -31.16
C ALA A 34 -32.50 -11.86 -29.86
N LYS A 35 -32.70 -13.18 -29.89
CA LYS A 35 -32.47 -14.04 -28.72
C LYS A 35 -31.02 -14.01 -28.22
N ALA A 36 -30.04 -13.95 -29.13
CA ALA A 36 -28.63 -13.88 -28.75
C ALA A 36 -28.30 -12.54 -28.08
N VAL A 37 -28.91 -11.44 -28.55
CA VAL A 37 -28.80 -10.12 -27.92
C VAL A 37 -29.46 -10.13 -26.54
N ASP A 38 -30.65 -10.72 -26.39
CA ASP A 38 -31.33 -10.84 -25.11
C ASP A 38 -30.53 -11.67 -24.09
N ILE A 39 -29.96 -12.80 -24.53
CA ILE A 39 -29.07 -13.63 -23.68
C ILE A 39 -27.81 -12.87 -23.30
N LYS A 40 -27.24 -12.09 -24.22
CA LYS A 40 -26.06 -11.27 -23.94
C LYS A 40 -26.38 -10.13 -22.97
N LEU A 41 -27.55 -9.51 -23.11
CA LEU A 41 -28.06 -8.49 -22.18
C LEU A 41 -28.26 -9.09 -20.79
N LEU A 42 -28.92 -10.25 -20.68
CA LEU A 42 -29.08 -11.00 -19.44
C LEU A 42 -27.73 -11.32 -18.77
N GLY A 43 -26.73 -11.73 -19.57
CA GLY A 43 -25.37 -11.98 -19.10
C GLY A 43 -24.59 -10.73 -18.65
N SER A 44 -25.11 -9.53 -18.95
CA SER A 44 -24.51 -8.24 -18.56
C SER A 44 -25.26 -7.52 -17.44
N LEU A 45 -26.34 -8.12 -16.91
CA LEU A 45 -27.11 -7.50 -15.84
C LEU A 45 -26.32 -7.50 -14.53
N ASN A 46 -26.23 -6.33 -13.89
CA ASN A 46 -25.62 -6.21 -12.58
C ASN A 46 -26.58 -6.69 -11.48
N ARG A 47 -26.05 -6.86 -10.26
CA ARG A 47 -26.81 -7.23 -9.06
C ARG A 47 -28.05 -6.35 -8.87
N ASP A 48 -27.93 -5.04 -9.07
CA ASP A 48 -29.02 -4.10 -8.88
C ASP A 48 -30.09 -4.23 -9.97
N ASP A 49 -29.71 -4.61 -11.18
CA ASP A 49 -30.64 -4.85 -12.28
C ASP A 49 -31.39 -6.17 -12.09
N LEU A 50 -30.69 -7.22 -11.62
CA LEU A 50 -31.31 -8.49 -11.22
C LEU A 50 -32.25 -8.31 -10.02
N LYS A 51 -31.90 -7.45 -9.06
CA LYS A 51 -32.77 -7.10 -7.94
C LYS A 51 -34.00 -6.31 -8.38
N LYS A 52 -33.87 -5.42 -9.37
CA LYS A 52 -35.02 -4.72 -9.99
C LYS A 52 -35.94 -5.67 -10.77
N LEU A 53 -35.37 -6.69 -11.43
CA LEU A 53 -36.12 -7.63 -12.26
C LEU A 53 -36.78 -8.76 -11.46
N CYS A 54 -36.11 -9.27 -10.43
CA CYS A 54 -36.55 -10.46 -9.68
C CYS A 54 -36.99 -10.15 -8.23
N GLY A 55 -36.87 -8.90 -7.77
CA GLY A 55 -37.13 -8.54 -6.37
C GLY A 55 -36.13 -9.20 -5.41
N ASP A 56 -36.59 -9.53 -4.20
CA ASP A 56 -35.78 -10.23 -3.19
C ASP A 56 -35.85 -11.77 -3.28
N ASN A 57 -36.60 -12.31 -4.24
CA ASN A 57 -36.80 -13.75 -4.41
C ASN A 57 -35.83 -14.32 -5.46
N TYR A 58 -34.58 -14.51 -5.06
CA TYR A 58 -33.59 -15.21 -5.88
C TYR A 58 -33.69 -16.72 -5.62
N PRO A 59 -33.63 -17.56 -6.66
CA PRO A 59 -33.38 -18.98 -6.49
C PRO A 59 -32.09 -19.26 -5.68
N GLU A 60 -32.10 -20.23 -4.77
CA GLU A 60 -31.01 -20.48 -3.79
C GLU A 60 -29.61 -20.74 -4.40
N TRP A 61 -29.57 -21.27 -5.63
CA TRP A 61 -28.34 -21.47 -6.41
C TRP A 61 -27.71 -20.19 -7.00
N ILE A 62 -28.43 -19.05 -6.98
CA ILE A 62 -27.89 -17.76 -7.39
C ILE A 62 -27.24 -17.14 -6.15
N SER A 63 -25.96 -17.43 -5.97
CA SER A 63 -25.11 -16.69 -5.05
C SER A 63 -24.33 -15.64 -5.84
N PHE A 64 -24.27 -14.42 -5.31
CA PHE A 64 -23.39 -13.38 -5.82
C PHE A 64 -22.15 -13.38 -4.93
N PRO A 65 -21.15 -14.23 -5.20
CA PRO A 65 -19.94 -14.22 -4.39
C PRO A 65 -19.30 -12.84 -4.53
N VAL A 66 -19.03 -12.21 -3.38
CA VAL A 66 -18.41 -10.87 -3.32
C VAL A 66 -17.03 -10.86 -3.99
N PHE A 67 -16.39 -12.04 -4.08
CA PHE A 67 -15.13 -12.28 -4.78
C PHE A 67 -15.30 -13.40 -5.80
N GLU A 68 -14.81 -13.18 -7.03
CA GLU A 68 -14.77 -14.19 -8.07
C GLU A 68 -13.53 -15.06 -7.93
N GLN A 69 -13.69 -16.40 -8.01
CA GLN A 69 -12.57 -17.33 -7.91
C GLN A 69 -11.71 -17.33 -9.18
N VAL A 70 -10.39 -17.20 -9.02
CA VAL A 70 -9.43 -17.08 -10.13
C VAL A 70 -8.43 -18.25 -10.17
N LYS A 71 -8.94 -19.48 -10.26
CA LYS A 71 -8.11 -20.70 -10.30
C LYS A 71 -7.08 -20.69 -11.42
N TRP A 72 -7.42 -20.13 -12.58
CA TRP A 72 -6.53 -20.02 -13.72
C TRP A 72 -5.33 -19.11 -13.44
N LEU A 73 -5.55 -18.01 -12.70
CA LEU A 73 -4.52 -17.04 -12.35
C LEU A 73 -3.53 -17.68 -11.38
N ASN A 74 -4.02 -18.42 -10.37
CA ASN A 74 -3.17 -19.19 -9.46
C ASN A 74 -2.28 -20.20 -10.20
N LYS A 75 -2.79 -20.86 -11.25
CA LYS A 75 -2.00 -21.78 -12.08
C LYS A 75 -0.90 -21.08 -12.89
N GLN A 76 -1.09 -19.82 -13.28
CA GLN A 76 -0.05 -19.03 -13.95
C GLN A 76 0.94 -18.49 -12.94
N LEU A 77 0.46 -17.96 -11.81
CA LEU A 77 1.27 -17.46 -10.72
C LEU A 77 2.25 -18.52 -10.21
N SER A 78 1.82 -19.77 -10.06
CA SER A 78 2.72 -20.87 -9.67
C SER A 78 3.85 -21.13 -10.65
N LYS A 79 3.63 -20.88 -11.96
CA LYS A 79 4.67 -21.04 -12.99
C LYS A 79 5.62 -19.86 -13.04
N LEU A 80 5.10 -18.65 -12.79
CA LEU A 80 5.88 -17.42 -12.79
C LEU A 80 6.59 -17.17 -11.46
N TRP A 81 6.20 -17.86 -10.40
CA TRP A 81 6.68 -17.62 -9.05
C TRP A 81 8.20 -17.61 -8.90
N PRO A 82 9.00 -18.50 -9.51
CA PRO A 82 10.45 -18.45 -9.37
C PRO A 82 11.04 -17.11 -9.83
N PHE A 83 10.49 -16.51 -10.88
CA PHE A 83 10.93 -15.21 -11.41
C PHE A 83 10.40 -14.06 -10.55
N ILE A 84 9.14 -14.15 -10.13
CA ILE A 84 8.50 -13.14 -9.27
C ILE A 84 9.20 -13.10 -7.91
N ALA A 85 9.50 -14.25 -7.32
CA ALA A 85 10.14 -14.38 -6.02
C ALA A 85 11.54 -13.76 -6.02
N ASP A 86 12.33 -14.00 -7.07
CA ASP A 86 13.68 -13.44 -7.22
C ASP A 86 13.63 -11.91 -7.38
N ALA A 87 12.77 -11.42 -8.29
CA ALA A 87 12.58 -9.98 -8.50
C ALA A 87 12.05 -9.28 -7.24
N ALA A 88 11.05 -9.87 -6.58
CA ALA A 88 10.48 -9.34 -5.34
C ALA A 88 11.50 -9.37 -4.20
N THR A 89 12.35 -10.39 -4.11
CA THR A 89 13.44 -10.47 -3.11
C THR A 89 14.39 -9.27 -3.25
N MET A 90 14.78 -8.93 -4.48
CA MET A 90 15.65 -7.78 -4.73
C MET A 90 14.96 -6.46 -4.36
N VAL A 91 13.71 -6.27 -4.78
CA VAL A 91 12.91 -5.08 -4.44
C VAL A 91 12.71 -4.94 -2.93
N ILE A 92 12.38 -6.02 -2.24
CA ILE A 92 12.20 -6.02 -0.78
C ILE A 92 13.51 -5.67 -0.11
N LYS A 93 14.63 -6.24 -0.53
CA LYS A 93 15.93 -5.90 0.05
C LYS A 93 16.23 -4.41 -0.10
N ASP A 94 16.12 -3.88 -1.33
CA ASP A 94 16.42 -2.49 -1.62
C ASP A 94 15.47 -1.49 -0.93
N SER A 95 14.21 -1.89 -0.71
CA SER A 95 13.19 -1.01 -0.14
C SER A 95 13.06 -1.15 1.38
N VAL A 96 13.22 -2.34 1.93
CA VAL A 96 12.98 -2.66 3.35
C VAL A 96 14.26 -2.60 4.18
N GLU A 97 15.43 -2.92 3.63
CA GLU A 97 16.68 -2.84 4.39
C GLU A 97 16.99 -1.42 4.89
N PRO A 98 16.79 -0.34 4.09
CA PRO A 98 16.89 1.02 4.60
C PRO A 98 15.88 1.32 5.71
N LEU A 99 14.66 0.79 5.60
CA LEU A 99 13.64 0.96 6.64
C LEU A 99 14.02 0.22 7.92
N LEU A 100 14.51 -1.01 7.85
CA LEU A 100 14.97 -1.73 9.03
C LEU A 100 16.12 -1.01 9.75
N GLU A 101 17.01 -0.37 8.98
CA GLU A 101 18.09 0.44 9.50
C GLU A 101 17.60 1.77 10.10
N ASP A 102 16.66 2.43 9.41
CA ASP A 102 16.08 3.71 9.83
C ASP A 102 15.24 3.60 11.10
N TYR A 103 14.53 2.48 11.23
CA TYR A 103 13.63 2.15 12.33
C TYR A 103 14.28 1.15 13.29
N ARG A 104 15.61 1.10 13.36
CA ARG A 104 16.32 0.27 14.35
C ARG A 104 15.83 0.60 15.75
N PRO A 105 15.41 -0.39 16.53
CA PRO A 105 14.94 -0.10 17.87
C PRO A 105 16.14 0.15 18.82
N PRO A 106 15.91 0.80 19.98
CA PRO A 106 16.98 1.17 20.91
C PRO A 106 17.82 -0.04 21.35
N GLY A 107 19.15 0.11 21.40
CA GLY A 107 20.07 -0.94 21.80
C GLY A 107 20.56 -1.87 20.67
N ILE A 108 20.04 -1.72 19.45
CA ILE A 108 20.50 -2.41 18.24
C ILE A 108 21.36 -1.47 17.39
N SER A 109 22.61 -1.86 17.12
CA SER A 109 23.55 -1.10 16.28
C SER A 109 23.37 -1.36 14.79
N SER A 110 22.88 -2.54 14.38
CA SER A 110 22.70 -2.92 12.96
C SER A 110 21.58 -3.94 12.79
N LEU A 111 20.73 -3.75 11.78
CA LEU A 111 19.62 -4.67 11.46
C LEU A 111 19.54 -4.89 9.94
N LYS A 112 20.16 -5.98 9.44
CA LYS A 112 20.30 -6.22 7.99
C LYS A 112 19.91 -7.64 7.58
N PHE A 113 19.54 -7.82 6.31
CA PHE A 113 19.29 -9.15 5.77
C PHE A 113 20.60 -9.90 5.49
N THR A 114 20.87 -10.95 6.27
CA THR A 114 21.91 -11.94 5.94
C THR A 114 21.46 -12.83 4.80
N LYS A 115 20.20 -13.25 4.84
CA LYS A 115 19.58 -14.10 3.82
C LYS A 115 18.12 -13.69 3.66
N LEU A 116 17.70 -13.49 2.42
CA LEU A 116 16.31 -13.21 2.08
C LEU A 116 15.93 -14.11 0.90
N SER A 117 14.88 -14.90 1.08
CA SER A 117 14.27 -15.69 0.02
C SER A 117 12.80 -15.88 0.35
N LEU A 118 11.94 -15.68 -0.65
CA LEU A 118 10.50 -15.89 -0.53
C LEU A 118 10.09 -17.36 -0.74
N GLY A 119 11.04 -18.29 -0.85
CA GLY A 119 10.74 -19.72 -1.01
C GLY A 119 10.13 -20.08 -2.37
N ASN A 120 9.67 -21.32 -2.49
CA ASN A 120 9.18 -21.90 -3.74
C ASN A 120 7.66 -21.98 -3.82
N VAL A 121 6.99 -21.76 -2.69
CA VAL A 121 5.53 -21.81 -2.61
C VAL A 121 4.92 -20.46 -2.98
N ALA A 122 4.25 -20.43 -4.13
CA ALA A 122 3.56 -19.25 -4.61
C ALA A 122 2.36 -18.86 -3.73
N PRO A 123 2.04 -17.56 -3.61
CA PRO A 123 0.83 -17.10 -2.97
C PRO A 123 -0.42 -17.52 -3.74
N LYS A 124 -1.54 -17.55 -3.03
CA LYS A 124 -2.86 -17.87 -3.57
C LYS A 124 -3.73 -16.63 -3.56
N ILE A 125 -4.41 -16.42 -4.67
CA ILE A 125 -5.49 -15.45 -4.80
C ILE A 125 -6.79 -16.23 -4.62
N GLU A 126 -7.46 -16.02 -3.49
CA GLU A 126 -8.73 -16.71 -3.20
C GLU A 126 -9.87 -16.14 -4.05
N GLY A 127 -9.85 -14.83 -4.28
CA GLY A 127 -10.70 -14.23 -5.28
C GLY A 127 -10.42 -12.75 -5.53
N ILE A 128 -11.06 -12.25 -6.57
CA ILE A 128 -10.94 -10.86 -7.02
C ILE A 128 -12.33 -10.23 -7.01
N ARG A 129 -12.41 -8.99 -6.51
CA ARG A 129 -13.60 -8.16 -6.54
C ARG A 129 -13.31 -6.90 -7.32
N VAL A 130 -14.13 -6.60 -8.33
CA VAL A 130 -14.10 -5.27 -8.97
C VAL A 130 -14.83 -4.29 -8.05
N GLN A 131 -14.12 -3.28 -7.56
CA GLN A 131 -14.65 -2.24 -6.67
C GLN A 131 -15.33 -1.13 -7.47
N SER A 132 -14.66 -0.65 -8.51
CA SER A 132 -15.10 0.50 -9.28
C SER A 132 -14.57 0.44 -10.71
N LEU A 133 -15.45 0.76 -11.65
CA LEU A 133 -15.13 0.93 -13.07
C LEU A 133 -15.40 2.39 -13.42
N LYS A 134 -14.38 3.23 -13.30
CA LYS A 134 -14.44 4.65 -13.68
C LYS A 134 -13.82 4.83 -15.06
N LYS A 135 -14.20 5.91 -15.76
CA LYS A 135 -13.53 6.26 -17.02
C LYS A 135 -12.04 6.50 -16.74
N GLY A 136 -11.17 5.74 -17.40
CA GLY A 136 -9.72 5.85 -17.23
C GLY A 136 -9.13 5.09 -16.04
N GLN A 137 -9.95 4.44 -15.19
CA GLN A 137 -9.44 3.76 -13.99
C GLN A 137 -10.27 2.54 -13.61
N ILE A 138 -9.60 1.43 -13.32
CA ILE A 138 -10.22 0.20 -12.80
C ILE A 138 -9.66 -0.07 -11.41
N THR A 139 -10.52 -0.17 -10.42
CA THR A 139 -10.14 -0.55 -9.04
C THR A 139 -10.61 -1.96 -8.73
N MET A 140 -9.68 -2.80 -8.30
CA MET A 140 -9.91 -4.19 -7.90
C MET A 140 -9.37 -4.44 -6.51
N ASP A 141 -10.07 -5.26 -5.72
CA ASP A 141 -9.60 -5.78 -4.44
C ASP A 141 -9.33 -7.28 -4.60
N ILE A 142 -8.13 -7.72 -4.22
CA ILE A 142 -7.62 -9.09 -4.39
C ILE A 142 -7.45 -9.70 -2.99
N ASP A 143 -8.19 -10.78 -2.67
CA ASP A 143 -7.97 -11.56 -1.43
C ASP A 143 -6.71 -12.40 -1.61
N PHE A 144 -5.63 -11.95 -0.96
CA PHE A 144 -4.28 -12.49 -1.08
C PHE A 144 -3.91 -13.28 0.17
N ARG A 145 -3.49 -14.54 -0.05
CA ARG A 145 -3.07 -15.44 1.02
C ARG A 145 -1.76 -16.09 0.66
N TRP A 146 -0.82 -16.05 1.60
CA TRP A 146 0.48 -16.65 1.42
C TRP A 146 0.90 -17.35 2.69
N GLY A 147 1.18 -18.65 2.59
CA GLY A 147 1.77 -19.45 3.67
C GLY A 147 2.88 -20.27 3.05
N GLY A 148 3.97 -19.60 2.71
CA GLY A 148 5.09 -20.19 1.98
C GLY A 148 6.19 -20.72 2.89
N ASP A 149 7.32 -21.06 2.28
CA ASP A 149 8.55 -21.52 2.92
C ASP A 149 9.69 -20.48 2.82
N PRO A 150 9.48 -19.21 3.21
CA PRO A 150 10.52 -18.22 3.06
C PRO A 150 11.70 -18.49 4.01
N SER A 151 12.89 -18.09 3.56
CA SER A 151 14.12 -18.16 4.34
C SER A 151 14.62 -16.74 4.56
N ILE A 152 14.18 -16.14 5.68
CA ILE A 152 14.54 -14.79 6.09
C ILE A 152 15.44 -14.88 7.33
N ILE A 153 16.66 -14.39 7.22
CA ILE A 153 17.62 -14.31 8.32
C ILE A 153 18.11 -12.88 8.41
N LEU A 154 17.88 -12.27 9.57
CA LEU A 154 18.34 -10.94 9.93
C LEU A 154 19.61 -11.07 10.78
N ALA A 155 20.67 -10.35 10.42
CA ALA A 155 21.78 -10.10 11.32
C ALA A 155 21.37 -8.97 12.26
N VAL A 156 21.31 -9.26 13.55
CA VAL A 156 21.09 -8.27 14.59
C VAL A 156 22.39 -8.09 15.36
N GLU A 157 22.94 -6.90 15.32
CA GLU A 157 24.06 -6.52 16.18
C GLU A 157 23.50 -5.62 17.28
N ALA A 158 23.63 -6.05 18.53
CA ALA A 158 23.30 -5.27 19.71
C ALA A 158 24.57 -5.01 20.52
N LEU A 159 24.52 -4.03 21.42
CA LEU A 159 25.66 -3.64 22.28
C LEU A 159 26.26 -4.81 23.08
N VAL A 160 25.43 -5.80 23.43
CA VAL A 160 25.80 -6.92 24.31
C VAL A 160 25.97 -8.25 23.54
N ALA A 161 25.35 -8.39 22.37
CA ALA A 161 25.36 -9.63 21.60
C ALA A 161 25.07 -9.39 20.11
N SER A 162 25.72 -10.16 19.24
CA SER A 162 25.34 -10.28 17.83
C SER A 162 24.70 -11.64 17.61
N LEU A 163 23.45 -11.64 17.15
CA LEU A 163 22.65 -12.85 16.98
C LEU A 163 21.93 -12.83 15.62
N PRO A 164 22.12 -13.86 14.77
CA PRO A 164 21.28 -14.03 13.60
C PRO A 164 19.88 -14.50 14.02
N ILE A 165 18.85 -13.79 13.59
CA ILE A 165 17.45 -14.12 13.86
C ILE A 165 16.81 -14.62 12.58
N GLN A 166 16.25 -15.81 12.66
CA GLN A 166 15.51 -16.42 11.58
C GLN A 166 14.01 -16.19 11.76
N LEU A 167 13.37 -15.69 10.71
CA LEU A 167 11.92 -15.61 10.59
C LEU A 167 11.43 -16.90 9.92
N LYS A 168 10.54 -17.65 10.59
CA LYS A 168 9.93 -18.89 10.09
C LYS A 168 8.42 -18.79 10.04
N ASP A 169 7.82 -19.71 9.29
CA ASP A 169 6.37 -19.91 9.23
C ASP A 169 5.59 -18.62 8.92
N LEU A 170 6.13 -17.81 8.00
CA LEU A 170 5.51 -16.56 7.58
C LEU A 170 4.19 -16.84 6.86
N GLN A 171 3.11 -16.32 7.43
CA GLN A 171 1.77 -16.37 6.87
C GLN A 171 1.23 -14.95 6.71
N VAL A 172 0.81 -14.62 5.50
CA VAL A 172 0.24 -13.33 5.15
C VAL A 172 -1.18 -13.55 4.65
N PHE A 173 -2.14 -12.89 5.30
CA PHE A 173 -3.54 -12.84 4.89
C PHE A 173 -3.95 -11.38 4.80
N THR A 174 -4.26 -10.90 3.60
CA THR A 174 -4.58 -9.49 3.39
C THR A 174 -5.43 -9.29 2.13
N VAL A 175 -6.09 -8.15 2.04
CA VAL A 175 -6.75 -7.72 0.82
C VAL A 175 -5.90 -6.63 0.17
N VAL A 176 -5.44 -6.91 -1.04
CA VAL A 176 -4.62 -5.98 -1.84
C VAL A 176 -5.52 -5.23 -2.80
N ARG A 177 -5.58 -3.92 -2.68
CA ARG A 177 -6.20 -3.04 -3.67
C ARG A 177 -5.21 -2.79 -4.81
N VAL A 178 -5.67 -3.09 -6.02
CA VAL A 178 -4.96 -2.83 -7.27
C VAL A 178 -5.79 -1.87 -8.11
N ILE A 179 -5.20 -0.73 -8.45
CA ILE A 179 -5.81 0.29 -9.29
C ILE A 179 -5.02 0.34 -10.60
N PHE A 180 -5.69 0.02 -11.70
CA PHE A 180 -5.14 0.14 -13.04
C PHE A 180 -5.51 1.51 -13.59
N GLN A 181 -4.50 2.31 -13.90
CA GLN A 181 -4.68 3.53 -14.67
C GLN A 181 -4.68 3.17 -16.15
N LEU A 182 -5.78 3.46 -16.84
CA LEU A 182 -5.97 3.08 -18.24
C LEU A 182 -5.38 4.15 -19.16
N SER A 183 -4.88 3.69 -20.30
CA SER A 183 -4.42 4.52 -21.40
C SER A 183 -5.06 4.06 -22.72
N GLU A 184 -5.10 4.95 -23.71
CA GLU A 184 -5.54 4.62 -25.07
C GLU A 184 -4.44 3.90 -25.87
N GLU A 185 -3.18 4.01 -25.44
CA GLU A 185 -2.04 3.36 -26.06
C GLU A 185 -1.78 1.97 -25.48
N ILE A 186 -1.44 0.99 -26.32
CA ILE A 186 -1.05 -0.37 -25.90
C ILE A 186 0.15 -0.27 -24.94
N PRO A 187 0.11 -0.89 -23.74
CA PRO A 187 -0.72 -2.02 -23.32
C PRO A 187 -2.09 -1.67 -22.70
N CYS A 188 -2.60 -0.47 -22.96
CA CYS A 188 -3.84 0.12 -22.44
C CYS A 188 -3.83 0.39 -20.92
N ILE A 189 -2.66 0.26 -20.30
CA ILE A 189 -2.43 0.50 -18.88
C ILE A 189 -1.16 1.36 -18.78
N SER A 190 -1.28 2.53 -18.17
CA SER A 190 -0.18 3.47 -17.96
C SER A 190 0.56 3.19 -16.66
N ALA A 191 -0.17 2.91 -15.58
CA ALA A 191 0.40 2.60 -14.28
C ALA A 191 -0.49 1.63 -13.50
N VAL A 192 0.14 0.86 -12.61
CA VAL A 192 -0.54 0.01 -11.64
C VAL A 192 -0.22 0.55 -10.26
N VAL A 193 -1.26 0.85 -9.49
CA VAL A 193 -1.13 1.32 -8.11
C VAL A 193 -1.58 0.22 -7.17
N VAL A 194 -0.76 -0.11 -6.18
CA VAL A 194 -0.97 -1.24 -5.26
C VAL A 194 -0.93 -0.76 -3.82
N ALA A 195 -1.94 -1.13 -3.02
CA ALA A 195 -2.00 -0.82 -1.59
C ALA A 195 -2.69 -1.96 -0.83
N LEU A 196 -2.37 -2.13 0.45
CA LEU A 196 -3.10 -3.01 1.35
C LEU A 196 -4.30 -2.28 1.94
N LEU A 197 -5.45 -2.96 2.07
CA LEU A 197 -6.59 -2.35 2.74
C LEU A 197 -6.38 -2.28 4.26
N ALA A 198 -6.90 -1.21 4.86
CA ALA A 198 -6.95 -1.08 6.32
C ALA A 198 -7.95 -2.03 6.96
N GLU A 199 -9.06 -2.25 6.28
CA GLU A 199 -10.13 -3.15 6.69
C GLU A 199 -10.48 -4.10 5.53
N PRO A 200 -10.36 -5.43 5.70
CA PRO A 200 -9.90 -6.12 6.91
C PRO A 200 -8.41 -5.90 7.20
N LYS A 201 -8.03 -5.86 8.49
CA LYS A 201 -6.65 -5.64 8.91
C LYS A 201 -5.71 -6.70 8.31
N PRO A 202 -4.60 -6.32 7.67
CA PRO A 202 -3.59 -7.27 7.21
C PRO A 202 -3.07 -8.10 8.38
N ARG A 203 -3.07 -9.42 8.22
CA ARG A 203 -2.56 -10.36 9.21
C ARG A 203 -1.26 -10.96 8.70
N ILE A 204 -0.18 -10.66 9.40
CA ILE A 204 1.16 -11.15 9.10
C ILE A 204 1.64 -11.88 10.35
N ASP A 205 1.61 -13.21 10.30
CA ASP A 205 2.04 -14.06 11.41
C ASP A 205 3.38 -14.70 11.04
N TYR A 206 4.29 -14.79 12.01
CA TYR A 206 5.57 -15.49 11.84
C TYR A 206 6.11 -15.92 13.20
N ILE A 207 7.15 -16.76 13.17
CA ILE A 207 7.87 -17.22 14.35
C ILE A 207 9.32 -16.77 14.23
N LEU A 208 9.79 -16.03 15.23
CA LEU A 208 11.19 -15.68 15.37
C LEU A 208 11.95 -16.85 16.03
N LYS A 209 13.16 -17.16 15.55
CA LYS A 209 14.09 -18.11 16.19
C LYS A 209 15.51 -17.56 16.11
N ALA A 210 16.23 -17.54 17.23
CA ALA A 210 17.66 -17.23 17.22
C ALA A 210 18.46 -18.42 16.67
N VAL A 211 19.38 -18.17 15.75
CA VAL A 211 20.29 -19.19 15.21
C VAL A 211 21.46 -19.35 16.19
N GLY A 212 21.53 -20.50 16.87
CA GLY A 212 22.63 -20.80 17.79
C GLY A 212 22.52 -20.17 19.18
N GLY A 213 21.34 -19.67 19.56
CA GLY A 213 21.07 -19.08 20.88
C GLY A 213 19.57 -19.06 21.22
N SER A 214 19.21 -18.44 22.34
CA SER A 214 17.81 -18.18 22.71
C SER A 214 17.44 -16.74 22.40
N LEU A 215 16.22 -16.49 21.91
CA LEU A 215 15.69 -15.13 21.73
C LEU A 215 15.64 -14.34 23.05
N THR A 216 15.58 -15.05 24.19
CA THR A 216 15.63 -14.44 25.52
C THR A 216 16.99 -13.81 25.85
N ALA A 217 18.01 -14.03 25.01
CA ALA A 217 19.32 -13.39 25.18
C ALA A 217 19.26 -11.87 24.99
N ILE A 218 18.27 -11.37 24.25
CA ILE A 218 17.99 -9.94 24.09
C ILE A 218 16.52 -9.73 24.49
N PRO A 219 16.25 -9.39 25.77
CA PRO A 219 14.89 -9.14 26.24
C PRO A 219 14.19 -8.06 25.40
N GLY A 220 12.92 -8.28 25.05
CA GLY A 220 12.11 -7.32 24.29
C GLY A 220 12.29 -7.37 22.77
N LEU A 221 13.30 -8.09 22.25
CA LEU A 221 13.60 -8.07 20.82
C LEU A 221 12.48 -8.59 19.92
N SER A 222 11.72 -9.60 20.37
CA SER A 222 10.56 -10.10 19.62
C SER A 222 9.53 -9.01 19.41
N ASP A 223 9.16 -8.35 20.50
CA ASP A 223 8.10 -7.35 20.54
C ASP A 223 8.54 -6.12 19.73
N MET A 224 9.82 -5.76 19.80
CA MET A 224 10.43 -4.69 19.00
C MET A 224 10.38 -4.98 17.49
N ILE A 225 10.70 -6.21 17.06
CA ILE A 225 10.61 -6.60 15.64
C ILE A 225 9.15 -6.58 15.19
N ASP A 226 8.22 -7.08 16.00
CA ASP A 226 6.79 -7.09 15.71
C ASP A 226 6.23 -5.67 15.55
N ASP A 227 6.61 -4.74 16.43
CA ASP A 227 6.23 -3.34 16.33
C ASP A 227 6.81 -2.66 15.09
N THR A 228 8.06 -2.98 14.73
CA THR A 228 8.73 -2.45 13.53
C THR A 228 8.01 -2.93 12.26
N VAL A 229 7.73 -4.23 12.16
CA VAL A 229 7.01 -4.81 11.01
C VAL A 229 5.62 -4.20 10.89
N ASN A 230 4.86 -4.13 11.98
CA ASN A 230 3.52 -3.55 11.98
C ASN A 230 3.54 -2.07 11.57
N SER A 231 4.52 -1.30 12.06
CA SER A 231 4.67 0.12 11.73
C SER A 231 4.99 0.32 10.25
N ILE A 232 5.94 -0.45 9.69
CA ILE A 232 6.28 -0.38 8.26
C ILE A 232 5.08 -0.74 7.38
N VAL A 233 4.36 -1.81 7.71
CA VAL A 233 3.21 -2.25 6.91
C VAL A 233 2.10 -1.20 6.94
N THR A 234 1.83 -0.62 8.11
CA THR A 234 0.78 0.40 8.29
C THR A 234 1.15 1.71 7.61
N ASP A 235 2.40 2.15 7.69
CA ASP A 235 2.81 3.47 7.19
C ASP A 235 3.16 3.47 5.70
N MET A 236 3.68 2.36 5.17
CA MET A 236 4.22 2.33 3.79
C MET A 236 3.33 1.56 2.80
N LEU A 237 2.63 0.53 3.27
CA LEU A 237 1.92 -0.39 2.39
C LEU A 237 0.41 -0.28 2.49
N GLN A 238 -0.13 0.23 3.60
CA GLN A 238 -1.56 0.34 3.82
C GLN A 238 -2.13 1.64 3.23
N TRP A 239 -3.32 1.55 2.65
CA TRP A 239 -4.06 2.70 2.14
C TRP A 239 -4.17 3.80 3.22
N PRO A 240 -3.92 5.07 2.90
CA PRO A 240 -3.80 5.68 1.56
C PRO A 240 -2.41 5.59 0.90
N HIS A 241 -1.41 5.07 1.61
CA HIS A 241 -0.09 4.82 1.05
C HIS A 241 -0.16 3.69 0.03
N ARG A 242 0.59 3.87 -1.06
CA ARG A 242 0.45 3.04 -2.24
C ARG A 242 1.73 3.04 -3.05
N ILE A 243 2.03 1.88 -3.60
CA ILE A 243 3.12 1.66 -4.52
C ILE A 243 2.63 1.96 -5.93
N ILE A 244 3.32 2.85 -6.63
CA ILE A 244 3.03 3.19 -8.03
C ILE A 244 4.06 2.49 -8.92
N VAL A 245 3.58 1.59 -9.77
CA VAL A 245 4.40 0.88 -10.77
C VAL A 245 4.04 1.44 -12.14
N PRO A 246 4.83 2.37 -12.69
CA PRO A 246 4.64 2.82 -14.07
C PRO A 246 4.95 1.68 -15.03
N LEU A 247 4.08 1.47 -16.02
CA LEU A 247 4.34 0.51 -17.09
C LEU A 247 5.08 1.25 -18.22
N GLY A 248 6.29 0.80 -18.53
CA GLY A 248 7.14 1.46 -19.51
C GLY A 248 6.50 1.54 -20.90
N GLY A 249 6.82 2.59 -21.65
CA GLY A 249 6.36 2.78 -23.03
C GLY A 249 5.59 4.08 -23.27
N VAL A 250 5.08 4.72 -22.20
CA VAL A 250 4.35 5.99 -22.26
C VAL A 250 4.95 6.93 -21.21
N ASP A 251 5.18 8.20 -21.56
CA ASP A 251 5.49 9.24 -20.57
C ASP A 251 4.19 9.57 -19.83
N VAL A 252 4.03 8.97 -18.65
CA VAL A 252 2.83 9.12 -17.83
C VAL A 252 3.13 10.12 -16.72
N ASP A 253 2.32 11.17 -16.64
CA ASP A 253 2.31 12.03 -15.46
C ASP A 253 1.73 11.25 -14.27
N ILE A 254 2.61 10.76 -13.41
CA ILE A 254 2.25 10.03 -12.19
C ILE A 254 1.92 10.97 -11.02
N SER A 255 2.03 12.29 -11.20
CA SER A 255 1.86 13.28 -10.12
C SER A 255 0.47 13.24 -9.48
N GLU A 256 -0.56 12.83 -10.22
CA GLU A 256 -1.92 12.65 -9.67
C GLU A 256 -2.08 11.33 -8.91
N LEU A 257 -1.23 10.33 -9.22
CA LEU A 257 -1.23 9.04 -8.54
C LEU A 257 -0.41 9.08 -7.25
N GLU A 258 0.51 10.02 -7.10
CA GLU A 258 1.25 10.22 -5.85
C GLU A 258 0.32 10.61 -4.69
N LEU A 259 0.63 10.11 -3.50
CA LEU A 259 -0.08 10.52 -2.30
C LEU A 259 0.28 11.97 -1.97
N LYS A 260 -0.73 12.80 -1.69
CA LYS A 260 -0.54 14.20 -1.35
C LYS A 260 -1.17 14.49 0.01
N PRO A 261 -0.56 15.37 0.82
CA PRO A 261 -1.23 15.94 1.99
C PRO A 261 -2.59 16.52 1.61
N GLN A 262 -3.64 16.21 2.36
CA GLN A 262 -5.00 16.72 2.12
C GLN A 262 -5.46 17.72 3.16
N GLY A 263 -4.87 17.72 4.36
CA GLY A 263 -5.16 18.75 5.36
C GLY A 263 -4.25 18.69 6.57
N LYS A 264 -4.44 19.66 7.45
CA LYS A 264 -3.75 19.81 8.73
C LYS A 264 -4.73 19.60 9.88
N LEU A 265 -4.31 18.83 10.87
CA LEU A 265 -5.00 18.64 12.13
C LEU A 265 -4.30 19.46 13.21
N THR A 266 -5.01 20.41 13.81
CA THR A 266 -4.56 21.10 15.02
C THR A 266 -5.23 20.41 16.21
N LEU A 267 -4.42 19.76 17.05
CA LEU A 267 -4.85 18.90 18.14
C LEU A 267 -4.36 19.44 19.47
N THR A 268 -5.27 19.86 20.33
CA THR A 268 -4.95 20.23 21.71
C THR A 268 -5.31 19.09 22.65
N VAL A 269 -4.30 18.48 23.27
CA VAL A 269 -4.47 17.49 24.32
C VAL A 269 -4.72 18.24 25.63
N MET A 270 -5.97 18.26 26.09
CA MET A 270 -6.35 19.10 27.24
C MET A 270 -6.08 18.39 28.55
N LYS A 271 -6.76 17.26 28.80
CA LYS A 271 -6.69 16.55 30.08
C LYS A 271 -7.09 15.09 29.94
N ALA A 272 -6.71 14.28 30.91
CA ALA A 272 -7.32 12.97 31.12
C ALA A 272 -7.99 12.91 32.49
N ASN A 273 -8.98 12.03 32.63
CA ASN A 273 -9.68 11.77 33.89
C ASN A 273 -9.74 10.28 34.17
N GLY A 274 -9.52 9.91 35.44
CA GLY A 274 -9.69 8.54 35.91
C GLY A 274 -8.74 7.54 35.25
N LEU A 275 -7.50 7.93 34.96
CA LEU A 275 -6.51 7.02 34.41
C LEU A 275 -6.27 5.84 35.35
N LYS A 276 -6.11 4.65 34.77
CA LYS A 276 -5.81 3.45 35.55
C LYS A 276 -4.40 3.55 36.13
N ASN A 277 -4.27 3.50 37.46
CA ASN A 277 -2.97 3.41 38.10
C ASN A 277 -2.34 2.02 37.84
N MET A 278 -1.11 2.00 37.35
CA MET A 278 -0.35 0.77 37.11
C MET A 278 0.80 0.57 38.10
N GLU A 279 1.05 1.54 38.98
CA GLU A 279 2.11 1.49 39.98
C GLU A 279 1.67 0.79 41.28
N MET A 280 2.62 0.10 41.92
CA MET A 280 2.42 -0.48 43.26
C MET A 280 2.61 0.55 44.39
N ILE A 281 3.49 1.53 44.18
CA ILE A 281 3.83 2.59 45.13
C ILE A 281 3.82 3.90 44.37
N GLY A 282 2.90 4.82 44.71
CA GLY A 282 2.72 6.06 43.96
C GLY A 282 1.50 6.03 43.03
N LYS A 283 1.43 7.01 42.15
CA LYS A 283 0.51 7.03 41.01
C LYS A 283 1.36 7.18 39.77
N SER A 284 0.86 6.60 38.69
CA SER A 284 1.40 6.78 37.35
C SER A 284 1.74 8.24 37.00
N ASP A 285 2.79 8.39 36.18
CA ASP A 285 3.35 9.60 35.60
C ASP A 285 2.93 9.69 34.11
N PRO A 286 1.68 10.09 33.80
CA PRO A 286 1.16 9.94 32.46
C PRO A 286 1.67 10.97 31.45
N TYR A 287 1.84 10.50 30.22
CA TYR A 287 1.97 11.32 29.02
C TYR A 287 1.18 10.72 27.85
N VAL A 288 0.91 11.53 26.83
CA VAL A 288 0.14 11.12 25.65
C VAL A 288 1.04 11.15 24.43
N VAL A 289 1.07 10.03 23.71
CA VAL A 289 1.63 9.92 22.36
C VAL A 289 0.48 9.95 21.38
N LEU A 290 0.54 10.86 20.40
CA LEU A 290 -0.49 10.98 19.37
C LEU A 290 0.13 10.96 17.96
N TYR A 291 -0.62 10.37 17.02
CA TYR A 291 -0.19 10.24 15.64
C TYR A 291 -1.35 9.93 14.69
N VAL A 292 -1.25 10.38 13.44
CA VAL A 292 -2.02 9.85 12.30
C VAL A 292 -1.26 8.68 11.67
N ARG A 293 0.05 8.89 11.50
CA ARG A 293 1.02 7.94 10.96
C ARG A 293 1.89 7.36 12.07
N PRO A 294 1.96 6.04 12.27
CA PRO A 294 2.73 5.43 13.37
C PRO A 294 4.21 5.86 13.42
N MET A 295 4.77 6.30 12.31
CA MET A 295 6.17 6.76 12.21
C MET A 295 6.38 8.24 12.60
N PHE A 296 5.30 9.03 12.71
CA PHE A 296 5.32 10.46 12.98
C PHE A 296 4.59 10.75 14.29
N LYS A 297 5.13 10.18 15.37
CA LYS A 297 4.61 10.33 16.73
C LYS A 297 5.05 11.66 17.34
N VAL A 298 4.14 12.35 17.99
CA VAL A 298 4.43 13.47 18.89
C VAL A 298 3.99 13.09 20.29
N LYS A 299 4.66 13.64 21.31
CA LYS A 299 4.37 13.34 22.72
C LYS A 299 4.15 14.62 23.51
N THR A 300 3.26 14.57 24.48
CA THR A 300 3.12 15.61 25.51
C THR A 300 4.27 15.56 26.50
N LYS A 301 4.34 16.58 27.35
CA LYS A 301 5.12 16.48 28.60
C LYS A 301 4.53 15.40 29.51
N VAL A 302 5.39 14.90 30.37
CA VAL A 302 5.02 13.97 31.45
C VAL A 302 4.52 14.79 32.62
N ILE A 303 3.46 14.32 33.26
CA ILE A 303 2.90 14.93 34.48
C ILE A 303 3.00 13.91 35.60
N ASP A 304 3.87 14.19 36.56
CA ASP A 304 4.18 13.25 37.64
C ASP A 304 3.00 13.04 38.60
N ASN A 305 2.80 11.78 39.00
CA ASN A 305 1.98 11.31 40.10
C ASN A 305 0.53 11.82 40.04
N ASN A 306 -0.08 11.75 38.85
CA ASN A 306 -1.41 12.31 38.64
C ASN A 306 -2.26 11.48 37.66
N LEU A 307 -3.36 10.90 38.16
CA LEU A 307 -4.33 10.15 37.34
C LEU A 307 -5.38 11.03 36.64
N ASN A 308 -5.34 12.34 36.88
CA ASN A 308 -6.17 13.34 36.20
C ASN A 308 -5.29 14.50 35.68
N PRO A 309 -4.33 14.18 34.80
CA PRO A 309 -3.37 15.16 34.28
C PRO A 309 -4.06 16.20 33.38
N VAL A 310 -3.51 17.42 33.36
CA VAL A 310 -3.94 18.53 32.49
C VAL A 310 -2.70 19.02 31.74
N TRP A 311 -2.62 18.75 30.44
CA TRP A 311 -1.47 19.10 29.60
C TRP A 311 -1.68 20.45 28.89
N ASN A 312 -2.84 20.65 28.26
CA ASN A 312 -3.14 21.81 27.40
C ASN A 312 -2.07 22.07 26.33
N GLU A 313 -1.53 21.00 25.74
CA GLU A 313 -0.50 21.07 24.70
C GLU A 313 -1.11 20.92 23.31
N THR A 314 -0.68 21.75 22.38
CA THR A 314 -1.20 21.76 20.99
C THR A 314 -0.16 21.26 20.01
N PHE A 315 -0.59 20.37 19.12
CA PHE A 315 0.22 19.75 18.09
C PHE A 315 -0.42 19.94 16.72
N GLU A 316 0.41 20.02 15.70
CA GLU A 316 -0.04 20.01 14.30
C GLU A 316 0.36 18.69 13.65
N LEU A 317 -0.58 17.99 13.02
CA LEU A 317 -0.34 16.76 12.27
C LEU A 317 -0.88 16.91 10.84
N ILE A 318 -0.25 16.23 9.88
CA ILE A 318 -0.72 16.19 8.49
C ILE A 318 -1.60 14.96 8.30
N ALA A 319 -2.68 15.11 7.53
CA ALA A 319 -3.55 14.02 7.08
C ALA A 319 -3.54 13.96 5.55
N GLU A 320 -3.31 12.77 4.99
CA GLU A 320 -3.26 12.52 3.55
C GLU A 320 -4.57 11.97 2.99
N ASP A 321 -5.45 11.46 3.85
CA ASP A 321 -6.77 10.97 3.47
C ASP A 321 -7.76 11.09 4.64
N LYS A 322 -8.61 12.11 4.58
CA LYS A 322 -9.64 12.37 5.61
C LYS A 322 -10.65 11.22 5.71
N GLU A 323 -10.96 10.55 4.61
CA GLU A 323 -12.04 9.55 4.58
C GLU A 323 -11.64 8.26 5.31
N THR A 324 -10.37 7.89 5.25
CA THR A 324 -9.90 6.58 5.73
C THR A 324 -9.03 6.65 6.97
N GLN A 325 -8.35 7.78 7.22
CA GLN A 325 -7.43 7.89 8.35
C GLN A 325 -8.13 8.24 9.67
N SER A 326 -7.39 8.06 10.76
CA SER A 326 -7.81 8.37 12.12
C SER A 326 -6.61 8.85 12.92
N VAL A 327 -6.83 9.72 13.91
CA VAL A 327 -5.81 10.02 14.93
C VAL A 327 -5.85 8.94 15.99
N ILE A 328 -4.68 8.43 16.35
CA ILE A 328 -4.50 7.52 17.47
C ILE A 328 -3.90 8.28 18.65
N PHE A 329 -4.43 8.03 19.83
CA PHE A 329 -3.92 8.53 21.11
C PHE A 329 -3.54 7.34 21.98
N GLU A 330 -2.29 7.26 22.40
CA GLU A 330 -1.78 6.27 23.33
C GLU A 330 -1.34 6.98 24.60
N VAL A 331 -1.93 6.62 25.74
CA VAL A 331 -1.54 7.15 27.05
C VAL A 331 -0.59 6.15 27.68
N PHE A 332 0.59 6.63 28.06
CA PHE A 332 1.63 5.85 28.70
C PHE A 332 1.93 6.38 30.10
N ASP A 333 2.50 5.50 30.91
CA ASP A 333 3.06 5.77 32.23
C ASP A 333 4.59 5.74 32.08
N GLU A 334 5.26 6.88 32.31
CA GLU A 334 6.72 6.95 32.24
C GLU A 334 7.33 6.19 33.42
N ASP A 335 8.23 5.24 33.14
CA ASP A 335 8.90 4.46 34.18
C ASP A 335 10.42 4.59 34.01
N ASN A 336 11.06 5.37 34.88
CA ASN A 336 12.50 5.68 34.79
C ASN A 336 13.42 4.44 34.84
N LEU A 337 12.92 3.29 35.29
CA LEU A 337 13.70 2.06 35.48
C LEU A 337 13.27 0.90 34.59
N ALA A 338 12.12 1.01 33.90
CA ALA A 338 11.55 -0.05 33.07
C ALA A 338 11.03 0.50 31.74
N GLN A 339 10.44 -0.37 30.92
CA GLN A 339 9.69 0.11 29.75
C GLN A 339 8.36 0.71 30.19
N ASP A 340 8.04 1.86 29.62
CA ASP A 340 6.79 2.57 29.85
C ASP A 340 5.57 1.67 29.62
N LYS A 341 4.57 1.82 30.50
CA LYS A 341 3.38 0.97 30.48
C LYS A 341 2.23 1.71 29.82
N ARG A 342 1.65 1.13 28.76
CA ARG A 342 0.46 1.71 28.13
C ARG A 342 -0.75 1.63 29.06
N LEU A 343 -1.28 2.79 29.45
CA LEU A 343 -2.47 2.92 30.29
C LEU A 343 -3.74 2.68 29.48
N GLY A 344 -3.79 3.20 28.25
CA GLY A 344 -4.87 2.96 27.29
C GLY A 344 -4.63 3.57 25.91
N ILE A 345 -5.50 3.24 24.96
CA ILE A 345 -5.47 3.68 23.57
C ILE A 345 -6.85 4.15 23.12
N ALA A 346 -6.91 5.20 22.31
CA ALA A 346 -8.12 5.71 21.67
C ALA A 346 -7.88 5.99 20.18
N LYS A 347 -8.94 5.87 19.37
CA LYS A 347 -8.94 6.13 17.93
C LYS A 347 -10.06 7.13 17.61
N LEU A 348 -9.74 8.20 16.91
CA LEU A 348 -10.68 9.21 16.43
C LEU A 348 -10.66 9.27 14.90
N PRO A 349 -11.71 8.79 14.21
CA PRO A 349 -11.83 8.90 12.75
C PRO A 349 -11.86 10.35 12.26
N LEU A 350 -11.14 10.64 11.17
CA LEU A 350 -11.11 12.00 10.59
C LEU A 350 -12.36 12.33 9.78
N ILE A 351 -13.07 11.31 9.29
CA ILE A 351 -14.25 11.45 8.45
C ILE A 351 -15.38 12.25 9.15
N ASP A 352 -15.47 12.14 10.48
CA ASP A 352 -16.49 12.77 11.31
C ASP A 352 -16.16 14.23 11.68
N LEU A 353 -15.00 14.75 11.24
CA LEU A 353 -14.56 16.11 11.53
C LEU A 353 -15.12 17.09 10.50
N GLU A 354 -15.72 18.18 10.99
CA GLU A 354 -16.13 19.30 10.16
C GLU A 354 -14.91 20.20 9.87
N PRO A 355 -14.72 20.66 8.62
CA PRO A 355 -13.65 21.59 8.28
C PRO A 355 -13.69 22.87 9.13
N ASP A 356 -12.51 23.36 9.51
CA ASP A 356 -12.26 24.65 10.16
C ASP A 356 -13.07 24.90 11.45
N THR A 357 -13.51 23.82 12.09
CA THR A 357 -14.35 23.87 13.30
C THR A 357 -13.61 23.23 14.46
N ASN A 358 -13.42 23.97 15.54
CA ASN A 358 -12.92 23.43 16.81
C ASN A 358 -14.00 22.58 17.46
N LYS A 359 -13.71 21.30 17.65
CA LYS A 359 -14.62 20.38 18.34
C LYS A 359 -13.89 19.66 19.46
N GLU A 360 -14.52 19.68 20.64
CA GLU A 360 -14.07 18.94 21.81
C GLU A 360 -14.61 17.51 21.76
N PHE A 361 -13.73 16.55 22.04
CA PHE A 361 -14.04 15.13 22.09
C PHE A 361 -13.56 14.54 23.40
N ASP A 362 -14.47 13.85 24.09
CA ASP A 362 -14.13 12.94 25.18
C ASP A 362 -13.96 11.54 24.62
N VAL A 363 -12.72 11.12 24.42
CA VAL A 363 -12.40 9.79 23.89
C VAL A 363 -12.14 8.82 25.05
N ARG A 364 -12.86 7.70 25.05
CA ARG A 364 -12.69 6.66 26.05
C ARG A 364 -11.44 5.83 25.76
N LEU A 365 -10.60 5.63 26.77
CA LEU A 365 -9.41 4.81 26.64
C LEU A 365 -9.76 3.32 26.70
N LEU A 366 -9.22 2.56 25.76
CA LEU A 366 -9.39 1.11 25.65
C LEU A 366 -8.06 0.40 25.95
N PRO A 367 -8.07 -0.89 26.34
CA PRO A 367 -6.84 -1.67 26.48
C PRO A 367 -6.22 -2.04 25.11
N SER A 368 -7.03 -2.11 24.05
CA SER A 368 -6.63 -2.36 22.67
C SER A 368 -7.68 -1.80 21.71
N LEU A 369 -7.29 -1.49 20.47
CA LEU A 369 -8.21 -1.11 19.40
C LEU A 369 -8.99 -2.32 18.82
N ASP A 370 -8.48 -3.54 19.02
CA ASP A 370 -9.16 -4.77 18.59
C ASP A 370 -10.15 -5.23 19.66
N THR A 371 -11.37 -4.66 19.64
CA THR A 371 -12.40 -4.88 20.67
C THR A 371 -12.89 -6.33 20.75
N LEU A 372 -12.71 -7.12 19.69
CA LEU A 372 -13.12 -8.52 19.64
C LEU A 372 -12.24 -9.44 20.49
N LYS A 373 -11.00 -9.02 20.81
CA LYS A 373 -10.06 -9.79 21.64
C LYS A 373 -9.99 -9.33 23.09
N ILE A 374 -10.74 -8.29 23.47
CA ILE A 374 -10.66 -7.70 24.80
C ILE A 374 -11.42 -8.56 25.82
N LYS A 375 -10.66 -9.25 26.68
CA LYS A 375 -11.20 -9.90 27.88
C LYS A 375 -11.34 -8.94 29.06
N ASP A 376 -10.53 -7.87 29.09
CA ASP A 376 -10.50 -6.88 30.17
C ASP A 376 -11.47 -5.71 29.88
N LYS A 377 -12.64 -5.73 30.51
CA LYS A 377 -13.63 -4.64 30.43
C LYS A 377 -13.39 -3.53 31.46
N LYS A 378 -12.27 -3.54 32.17
CA LYS A 378 -11.97 -2.51 33.18
C LYS A 378 -11.80 -1.16 32.53
N ASP A 379 -12.29 -0.15 33.22
CA ASP A 379 -12.18 1.23 32.78
C ASP A 379 -10.72 1.70 32.80
N ARG A 380 -10.31 2.44 31.77
CA ARG A 380 -8.94 2.97 31.61
C ARG A 380 -8.89 4.49 31.69
N GLY A 381 -10.03 5.13 31.95
CA GLY A 381 -10.19 6.58 31.98
C GLY A 381 -10.64 7.15 30.63
N THR A 382 -10.73 8.47 30.60
CA THR A 382 -11.15 9.26 29.43
C THR A 382 -10.11 10.34 29.14
N LEU A 383 -9.83 10.58 27.87
CA LEU A 383 -8.99 11.67 27.40
C LEU A 383 -9.86 12.72 26.72
N THR A 384 -9.74 13.97 27.14
CA THR A 384 -10.43 15.11 26.52
C THR A 384 -9.45 15.81 25.57
N VAL A 385 -9.83 15.91 24.29
CA VAL A 385 -9.03 16.55 23.24
C VAL A 385 -9.87 17.56 22.47
N MET A 386 -9.25 18.64 22.03
CA MET A 386 -9.85 19.58 21.09
C MET A 386 -9.18 19.41 19.73
N VAL A 387 -9.99 19.27 18.67
CA VAL A 387 -9.52 18.96 17.33
C VAL A 387 -10.10 19.95 16.33
N MET A 388 -9.23 20.46 15.46
CA MET A 388 -9.59 21.22 14.26
C MET A 388 -8.97 20.55 13.04
N TYR A 389 -9.76 20.37 11.98
CA TYR A 389 -9.26 19.91 10.69
C TYR A 389 -9.34 21.03 9.66
N HIS A 390 -8.20 21.40 9.09
CA HIS A 390 -8.08 22.39 8.03
C HIS A 390 -7.76 21.67 6.69
N PRO A 391 -8.67 21.64 5.71
CA PRO A 391 -8.39 21.07 4.40
C PRO A 391 -7.44 21.97 3.60
N PHE A 392 -6.45 21.37 2.96
CA PHE A 392 -5.47 22.13 2.18
C PHE A 392 -5.97 22.56 0.81
N THR A 393 -5.62 23.79 0.44
CA THR A 393 -5.62 24.28 -0.94
C THR A 393 -4.46 23.66 -1.74
N LYS A 394 -4.54 23.65 -3.07
CA LYS A 394 -3.49 23.06 -3.93
C LYS A 394 -2.09 23.61 -3.65
N ASP A 395 -1.99 24.90 -3.35
CA ASP A 395 -0.71 25.54 -3.05
C ASP A 395 -0.16 25.08 -1.69
N GLU A 396 -1.02 24.95 -0.68
CA GLU A 396 -0.64 24.40 0.63
C GLU A 396 -0.26 22.92 0.53
N GLN A 397 -0.91 22.14 -0.33
CA GLN A 397 -0.53 20.75 -0.57
C GLN A 397 0.91 20.65 -1.11
N LEU A 398 1.28 21.52 -2.04
CA LEU A 398 2.63 21.57 -2.60
C LEU A 398 3.65 21.99 -1.54
N GLN A 399 3.34 23.02 -0.75
CA GLN A 399 4.20 23.47 0.34
C GLN A 399 4.39 22.39 1.42
N ALA A 400 3.32 21.72 1.83
CA ALA A 400 3.37 20.63 2.79
C ALA A 400 4.22 19.46 2.28
N LEU A 401 4.08 19.12 0.99
CA LEU A 401 4.88 18.07 0.35
C LEU A 401 6.37 18.45 0.28
N GLU A 402 6.69 19.71 -0.02
CA GLU A 402 8.07 20.19 -0.01
C GLU A 402 8.68 20.21 1.40
N GLN A 403 7.91 20.64 2.40
CA GLN A 403 8.34 20.63 3.80
C GLN A 403 8.62 19.20 4.27
N GLU A 404 7.72 18.26 3.98
CA GLU A 404 7.91 16.84 4.31
C GLU A 404 9.20 16.28 3.69
N LYS A 405 9.46 16.60 2.42
CA LYS A 405 10.71 16.21 1.74
C LYS A 405 11.95 16.78 2.42
N ARG A 406 11.94 18.07 2.77
CA ARG A 406 13.06 18.72 3.46
C ARG A 406 13.30 18.09 4.82
N THR A 407 12.25 17.88 5.60
CA THR A 407 12.35 17.23 6.92
C THR A 407 12.90 15.82 6.80
N LEU A 408 12.50 15.05 5.79
CA LEU A 408 13.02 13.72 5.55
C LEU A 408 14.51 13.75 5.15
N GLU A 409 14.92 14.70 4.31
CA GLU A 409 16.32 14.88 3.90
C GLU A 409 17.22 15.34 5.04
N GLU A 410 16.77 16.31 5.84
CA GLU A 410 17.47 16.77 7.05
C GLU A 410 17.62 15.63 8.04
N ARG A 411 16.56 14.84 8.25
CA ARG A 411 16.62 13.65 9.10
C ARG A 411 17.63 12.63 8.57
N ARG A 412 17.71 12.45 7.26
CA ARG A 412 18.70 11.57 6.63
C ARG A 412 20.13 12.09 6.82
N LYS A 413 20.35 13.39 6.67
CA LYS A 413 21.67 14.02 6.91
C LYS A 413 22.10 13.90 8.38
N MET A 414 21.21 14.21 9.32
CA MET A 414 21.47 14.08 10.77
C MET A 414 21.81 12.62 11.16
N LYS A 415 21.25 11.64 10.44
CA LYS A 415 21.59 10.21 10.59
C LYS A 415 22.94 9.87 9.98
N GLU A 416 23.23 10.33 8.76
CA GLU A 416 24.54 10.14 8.10
C GLU A 416 25.68 10.75 8.93
N GLU A 417 25.41 11.86 9.61
CA GLU A 417 26.33 12.53 10.54
C GLU A 417 26.42 11.86 11.92
N GLY A 418 25.64 10.80 12.16
CA GLY A 418 25.64 10.04 13.43
C GLY A 418 25.05 10.78 14.62
N MET A 419 24.32 11.89 14.40
CA MET A 419 23.72 12.72 15.44
C MET A 419 22.37 12.16 15.93
N ILE A 420 21.71 11.31 15.13
CA ILE A 420 20.46 10.61 15.46
C ILE A 420 20.66 9.11 15.20
N GLY A 421 20.40 8.27 16.20
CA GLY A 421 20.45 6.80 16.09
C GLY A 421 19.33 6.25 15.21
N SER A 422 18.11 6.17 15.75
CA SER A 422 16.92 5.76 15.01
C SER A 422 15.75 6.72 15.12
N THR A 423 14.69 6.47 14.33
CA THR A 423 13.45 7.24 14.42
C THR A 423 12.74 7.10 15.77
N MET A 424 12.96 6.01 16.50
CA MET A 424 12.37 5.75 17.83
C MET A 424 13.15 6.45 18.96
N ASP A 425 14.46 6.60 18.82
CA ASP A 425 15.31 7.30 19.81
C ASP A 425 14.96 8.81 19.94
N ALA A 426 14.42 9.40 18.87
CA ALA A 426 14.06 10.83 18.82
C ALA A 426 12.85 11.21 19.70
N LEU A 427 12.13 10.23 20.27
CA LEU A 427 11.06 10.48 21.24
C LEU A 427 11.61 10.79 22.64
N GLY A 428 12.87 10.47 22.97
CA GLY A 428 13.40 10.53 24.34
C GLY A 428 14.28 11.73 24.68
N GLY A 429 14.83 12.45 23.70
CA GLY A 429 15.80 13.54 23.94
C GLY A 429 15.25 14.93 23.61
N ALA A 430 15.90 15.97 24.14
CA ALA A 430 15.69 17.38 23.80
C ALA A 430 15.82 17.73 22.30
N ALA A 431 16.04 16.73 21.43
CA ALA A 431 15.97 16.79 19.97
C ALA A 431 14.56 16.51 19.40
N SER A 432 13.53 16.35 20.25
CA SER A 432 12.12 16.28 19.81
C SER A 432 11.60 17.66 19.40
N LEU A 433 12.06 18.15 18.26
CA LEU A 433 11.54 19.40 17.67
C LEU A 433 11.15 19.30 16.20
N VAL A 434 11.34 18.17 15.52
CA VAL A 434 11.13 18.13 14.07
C VAL A 434 10.50 16.81 13.66
N GLY A 435 9.19 16.80 13.42
CA GLY A 435 8.45 15.61 13.02
C GLY A 435 7.09 15.90 12.39
N SER A 436 6.47 17.01 12.79
CA SER A 436 5.54 17.75 11.94
C SER A 436 6.18 19.10 11.61
N GLY A 437 5.74 19.79 10.56
CA GLY A 437 6.21 21.13 10.21
C GLY A 437 5.86 22.17 11.28
N VAL A 438 6.43 22.04 12.48
CA VAL A 438 6.20 22.91 13.62
C VAL A 438 6.82 24.27 13.30
N GLY A 439 5.99 25.18 12.81
CA GLY A 439 6.17 26.58 13.11
C GLY A 439 6.02 26.73 14.62
N MET A 440 7.10 27.09 15.32
CA MET A 440 6.98 27.57 16.70
C MET A 440 6.11 28.82 16.70
N VAL A 441 4.82 28.66 16.98
CA VAL A 441 3.94 29.78 17.33
C VAL A 441 4.28 30.14 18.76
N GLY A 442 5.08 31.21 18.89
CA GLY A 442 5.57 31.71 20.16
C GLY A 442 4.44 32.15 21.09
N THR A 443 4.46 31.65 22.31
CA THR A 443 3.94 32.38 23.46
C THR A 443 5.04 33.34 23.89
N GLY A 444 4.84 34.63 23.59
CA GLY A 444 5.83 35.67 23.89
C GLY A 444 6.15 35.77 25.37
N ILE A 445 7.42 36.04 25.66
CA ILE A 445 7.92 37.04 26.61
C ILE A 445 9.30 37.48 26.10
N GLU A 446 9.51 38.79 26.14
CA GLU A 446 10.69 39.54 25.73
C GLU A 446 12.00 39.03 26.35
N ALA A 447 13.07 38.99 25.56
CA ALA A 447 14.38 39.60 25.86
C ALA A 447 15.42 39.15 24.81
N GLY A 448 16.15 40.12 24.26
CA GLY A 448 17.12 39.91 23.19
C GLY A 448 18.38 39.13 23.58
N VAL A 449 19.24 39.03 22.56
CA VAL A 449 20.63 38.48 22.44
C VAL A 449 20.59 37.46 21.29
N GLY A 450 21.11 37.68 20.08
CA GLY A 450 22.33 38.38 19.68
C GLY A 450 23.38 37.34 19.30
N LEU A 451 23.63 37.14 17.98
CA LEU A 451 24.81 36.55 17.29
C LEU A 451 24.39 36.30 15.82
N VAL A 452 24.72 37.09 14.79
CA VAL A 452 26.03 37.40 14.15
C VAL A 452 26.86 36.11 13.96
N GLY A 453 27.27 35.64 12.78
CA GLY A 453 27.22 36.08 11.39
C GLY A 453 28.18 35.19 10.56
N SER A 454 28.35 35.53 9.26
CA SER A 454 29.26 34.97 8.22
C SER A 454 28.78 33.70 7.49
N GLY A 455 28.78 33.57 6.16
CA GLY A 455 29.13 34.47 5.05
C GLY A 455 29.50 33.65 3.80
N ILE A 456 28.98 34.05 2.62
CA ILE A 456 29.54 33.92 1.25
C ILE A 456 29.60 32.46 0.68
N GLY A 457 29.20 32.14 -0.56
CA GLY A 457 29.02 32.94 -1.77
C GLY A 457 28.38 32.19 -2.94
N ALA A 458 28.44 32.85 -4.09
CA ALA A 458 27.58 32.73 -5.26
C ALA A 458 27.83 31.54 -6.19
N GLY A 459 26.74 31.11 -6.85
CA GLY A 459 26.70 30.93 -8.31
C GLY A 459 27.17 29.59 -8.89
N ALA A 460 26.21 28.78 -9.36
CA ALA A 460 26.23 28.13 -10.68
C ALA A 460 24.94 27.31 -10.85
N GLY A 461 24.15 27.63 -11.86
CA GLY A 461 23.01 26.83 -12.25
C GLY A 461 23.45 25.45 -12.73
N LEU A 462 22.77 24.42 -12.25
CA LEU A 462 22.79 23.09 -12.85
C LEU A 462 21.35 22.58 -12.98
N VAL A 463 20.99 22.55 -14.26
CA VAL A 463 19.98 21.78 -14.98
C VAL A 463 19.39 20.59 -14.23
N GLY A 464 18.07 20.44 -14.39
CA GLY A 464 17.22 19.53 -13.63
C GLY A 464 17.57 18.03 -13.68
N SER A 465 17.21 17.40 -12.57
CA SER A 465 17.00 15.96 -12.37
C SER A 465 16.24 15.89 -11.04
N GLY A 466 14.92 15.74 -11.00
CA GLY A 466 14.22 14.48 -11.24
C GLY A 466 14.67 13.46 -10.20
N PHE A 467 13.85 13.14 -9.19
CA PHE A 467 13.76 11.83 -8.51
C PHE A 467 12.87 11.91 -7.24
N GLY A 468 11.72 11.23 -7.29
CA GLY A 468 10.93 10.85 -6.13
C GLY A 468 11.56 9.63 -5.44
N ALA A 469 11.94 9.77 -4.18
CA ALA A 469 12.82 8.83 -3.49
C ALA A 469 12.13 7.63 -2.83
N VAL A 470 10.85 7.35 -3.14
CA VAL A 470 10.18 6.09 -2.75
C VAL A 470 9.82 5.23 -3.98
N SER A 471 9.90 5.78 -5.20
CA SER A 471 9.73 5.03 -6.45
C SER A 471 11.06 4.58 -7.11
N SER A 472 12.21 4.99 -6.56
CA SER A 472 13.53 4.70 -7.16
C SER A 472 13.95 3.23 -7.04
N GLY A 473 13.53 2.52 -6.00
CA GLY A 473 13.77 1.07 -5.86
C GLY A 473 12.99 0.22 -6.86
N LEU A 474 11.74 0.62 -7.15
CA LEU A 474 10.84 -0.12 -8.06
C LEU A 474 11.01 0.26 -9.53
N SER A 475 11.41 1.49 -9.84
CA SER A 475 11.70 1.91 -11.22
C SER A 475 12.93 1.20 -11.81
N LYS A 476 13.88 0.74 -10.98
CA LYS A 476 14.96 -0.15 -11.42
C LYS A 476 14.46 -1.55 -11.82
N ALA A 477 13.41 -2.06 -11.18
CA ALA A 477 12.77 -3.32 -11.56
C ALA A 477 11.98 -3.19 -12.89
N GLY A 478 11.36 -2.03 -13.13
CA GLY A 478 10.70 -1.71 -14.41
C GLY A 478 11.67 -1.67 -15.62
N LYS A 479 12.94 -1.29 -15.40
CA LYS A 479 13.99 -1.35 -16.43
C LYS A 479 14.45 -2.77 -16.78
N PHE A 480 14.11 -3.78 -15.98
CA PHE A 480 14.53 -5.17 -16.22
C PHE A 480 13.62 -5.94 -17.19
N MET A 481 12.40 -5.47 -17.46
CA MET A 481 11.51 -6.07 -18.46
C MET A 481 11.75 -5.59 -19.90
N GLY A 482 12.65 -4.61 -20.11
CA GLY A 482 12.93 -4.03 -21.43
C GLY A 482 14.09 -4.65 -22.22
N LYS A 483 14.78 -5.69 -21.71
CA LYS A 483 15.82 -6.40 -22.48
C LYS A 483 15.29 -7.73 -23.02
N THR A 484 14.36 -7.65 -23.97
CA THR A 484 14.07 -8.80 -24.84
C THR A 484 15.13 -8.85 -25.94
N VAL A 485 16.03 -9.82 -25.81
CA VAL A 485 16.42 -10.78 -26.85
C VAL A 485 16.02 -10.36 -28.27
N THR A 486 16.87 -9.58 -28.94
CA THR A 486 16.94 -9.60 -30.41
C THR A 486 17.72 -10.84 -30.81
N ASN A 487 17.06 -12.00 -30.87
CA ASN A 487 17.59 -13.13 -31.61
C ASN A 487 16.89 -13.19 -32.97
N GLN A 488 17.72 -13.14 -34.01
CA GLN A 488 17.36 -13.16 -35.42
C GLN A 488 16.45 -14.35 -35.73
N PHE A 489 15.22 -14.08 -36.17
CA PHE A 489 14.45 -15.04 -36.95
C PHE A 489 14.93 -14.97 -38.40
N SER A 490 15.91 -15.79 -38.75
CA SER A 490 16.21 -16.11 -40.14
C SER A 490 15.22 -17.18 -40.62
N SER A 491 14.40 -16.81 -41.59
CA SER A 491 13.44 -17.68 -42.25
C SER A 491 14.17 -18.71 -43.13
N ALA A 492 14.40 -19.91 -42.61
CA ALA A 492 14.83 -21.04 -43.41
C ALA A 492 13.60 -21.65 -44.14
N ARG A 493 13.36 -21.19 -45.37
CA ARG A 493 12.48 -21.88 -46.33
C ARG A 493 13.19 -23.16 -46.81
N ARG A 494 12.72 -24.32 -46.34
CA ARG A 494 12.94 -25.60 -47.02
C ARG A 494 11.96 -25.68 -48.20
N ASN A 495 12.48 -25.60 -49.43
CA ASN A 495 11.78 -26.05 -50.62
C ASN A 495 12.49 -27.29 -51.18
N GLY A 496 11.72 -28.36 -51.35
CA GLY A 496 12.14 -29.60 -51.97
C GLY A 496 12.36 -29.46 -53.47
N SER A 497 13.30 -30.27 -53.96
CA SER A 497 13.67 -30.43 -55.35
C SER A 497 12.52 -30.96 -56.22
N SER A 498 12.30 -30.33 -57.36
CA SER A 498 11.90 -31.03 -58.59
C SER A 498 12.55 -30.36 -59.81
N SER A 499 12.95 -31.22 -60.72
CA SER A 499 13.78 -31.09 -61.92
C SER A 499 13.27 -30.15 -63.02
N SER A 500 14.20 -29.46 -63.71
CA SER A 500 14.29 -29.45 -65.19
C SER A 500 15.49 -28.64 -65.71
N ALA A 501 16.36 -29.35 -66.45
CA ALA A 501 17.14 -28.97 -67.64
C ALA A 501 17.57 -27.50 -67.91
N GLY A 502 18.84 -27.34 -68.28
CA GLY A 502 19.30 -26.25 -69.13
C GLY A 502 20.79 -25.92 -68.98
N GLN A 503 21.61 -26.40 -69.93
CA GLN A 503 22.79 -25.80 -70.58
C GLN A 503 23.50 -24.65 -69.84
N GLY A 504 24.82 -24.60 -69.69
CA GLY A 504 25.92 -25.14 -70.49
C GLY A 504 27.09 -24.14 -70.38
N GLU A 505 28.31 -24.65 -70.55
CA GLU A 505 29.57 -23.91 -70.72
C GLU A 505 30.07 -23.10 -69.52
N GLY A 506 31.32 -23.19 -69.08
CA GLY A 506 32.49 -23.85 -69.61
C GLY A 506 33.72 -23.22 -68.95
N ASN A 507 34.74 -24.06 -68.72
CA ASN A 507 36.16 -23.71 -68.70
C ASN A 507 36.69 -22.70 -67.66
N GLU A 508 37.90 -22.83 -67.14
CA GLU A 508 38.93 -23.88 -67.11
C GLU A 508 40.04 -23.28 -66.24
N SER A 509 40.79 -24.14 -65.56
CA SER A 509 42.24 -24.00 -65.27
C SER A 509 42.69 -22.85 -64.36
N ARG A 510 43.62 -23.04 -63.41
CA ARG A 510 44.62 -24.10 -63.27
C ARG A 510 45.09 -24.14 -61.82
#